data_AF-A0A961K8F9-F1
#
_entry.id   AF-A0A961K8F9-F1
#
_cell.length_a   1.000
_cell.length_b   1.000
_cell.length_c   1.000
_cell.angle_alpha   90.00
_cell.angle_beta   90.00
_cell.angle_gamma   90.00
#
_symmetry.space_group_name_H-M   'P 1'
#
loop_
_entity.id
_entity.type
_entity.pdbx_description
1 polymer ?
#
loop_
_entity_poly.entity_id
_entity_poly.type
_entity_poly.pdbx_seq_one_letter_code
_entity_poly.pdbx_strand_id
1 'polypeptide(L)'
;NSFCAERYVGGIENGRPPFEAGCSQNDTDYLHVINWRKAAEVYEAGKVTMINDHPVITMETAIEEGLVYLIAEPKSPHGVDVSPDGKYIVVGGKLDTQASVYSFEKIMAAIEAGNFAGTDPYGIPVIAMEDAIHVQVALGLGPLH
;
A
#
# COMPACT_ATOMS: atom_id res chain seq x y z
N ASN A 1 1.18 -0.53 -4.69
CA ASN A 1 -0.15 -0.79 -4.10
C ASN A 1 -0.36 -2.30 -3.99
N SER A 2 -1.34 -2.73 -3.21
CA SER A 2 -1.73 -4.13 -3.05
C SER A 2 -3.05 -4.43 -3.75
N PHE A 3 -3.23 -5.70 -4.04
CA PHE A 3 -4.49 -6.35 -4.38
C PHE A 3 -4.56 -7.63 -3.54
N CYS A 4 -5.75 -8.05 -3.14
CA CYS A 4 -5.95 -9.27 -2.37
C CYS A 4 -5.31 -9.20 -0.97
N ALA A 5 -5.45 -8.07 -0.25
CA ALA A 5 -5.01 -7.94 1.14
C ALA A 5 -5.63 -9.01 2.07
N GLU A 6 -6.72 -9.64 1.65
CA GLU A 6 -7.39 -10.76 2.29
C GLU A 6 -6.58 -12.07 2.24
N ARG A 7 -5.57 -12.15 1.37
CA ARG A 7 -4.71 -13.33 1.14
C ARG A 7 -5.50 -14.53 0.63
N TYR A 8 -6.47 -14.26 -0.23
CA TYR A 8 -7.30 -15.29 -0.85
C TYR A 8 -6.54 -16.06 -1.95
N VAL A 9 -6.74 -17.38 -2.02
CA VAL A 9 -5.99 -18.29 -2.90
C VAL A 9 -6.86 -18.98 -3.97
N GLY A 10 -8.14 -18.63 -4.08
CA GLY A 10 -9.04 -19.25 -5.07
C GLY A 10 -9.47 -20.67 -4.72
N GLY A 11 -10.16 -21.31 -5.69
CA GLY A 11 -10.62 -22.69 -5.63
C GLY A 11 -12.10 -22.86 -6.00
N ILE A 12 -12.49 -22.42 -7.19
CA ILE A 12 -13.88 -22.53 -7.70
C ILE A 12 -14.33 -24.00 -7.70
N GLU A 13 -13.46 -24.92 -8.13
CA GLU A 13 -13.73 -26.37 -8.12
C GLU A 13 -13.96 -26.95 -6.72
N ASN A 14 -13.53 -26.22 -5.68
CA ASN A 14 -13.73 -26.56 -4.27
C ASN A 14 -14.88 -25.76 -3.63
N GLY A 15 -15.77 -25.15 -4.44
CA GLY A 15 -16.94 -24.39 -3.98
C GLY A 15 -16.64 -23.01 -3.42
N ARG A 16 -15.42 -22.50 -3.61
CA ARG A 16 -15.04 -21.16 -3.15
C ARG A 16 -15.43 -20.08 -4.17
N PRO A 17 -15.55 -18.80 -3.75
CA PRO A 17 -15.81 -17.70 -4.68
C PRO A 17 -14.81 -17.64 -5.85
N PRO A 18 -15.16 -17.00 -6.98
CA PRO A 18 -14.18 -16.64 -8.01
C PRO A 18 -13.00 -15.87 -7.40
N PHE A 19 -11.79 -16.04 -7.97
CA PHE A 19 -10.56 -15.50 -7.41
C PHE A 19 -10.65 -14.01 -7.11
N GLU A 20 -11.11 -13.20 -8.07
CA GLU A 20 -11.26 -11.76 -7.89
C GLU A 20 -12.29 -11.41 -6.81
N ALA A 21 -13.42 -12.10 -6.75
CA ALA A 21 -14.42 -11.87 -5.70
C ALA A 21 -13.88 -12.18 -4.30
N GLY A 22 -13.01 -13.20 -4.18
CA GLY A 22 -12.36 -13.54 -2.92
C GLY A 22 -11.21 -12.60 -2.53
N CYS A 23 -10.51 -12.03 -3.50
CA CYS A 23 -9.44 -11.05 -3.32
C CYS A 23 -9.94 -9.59 -3.22
N SER A 24 -11.25 -9.40 -3.20
CA SER A 24 -11.91 -8.11 -3.14
C SER A 24 -13.09 -8.19 -2.16
N GLN A 25 -12.92 -8.90 -1.04
CA GLN A 25 -13.96 -9.00 -0.01
C GLN A 25 -13.97 -7.75 0.87
N ASN A 26 -12.79 -7.17 1.14
CA ASN A 26 -12.65 -5.90 1.82
C ASN A 26 -12.98 -4.75 0.87
N ASP A 27 -13.42 -3.63 1.44
CA ASP A 27 -13.68 -2.41 0.68
C ASP A 27 -12.40 -1.61 0.38
N THR A 28 -11.30 -1.95 1.05
CA THR A 28 -10.00 -1.30 0.87
C THR A 28 -8.86 -2.31 0.84
N ASP A 29 -7.89 -2.00 -0.01
CA ASP A 29 -6.54 -2.54 -0.05
C ASP A 29 -5.58 -1.41 0.39
N TYR A 30 -4.29 -1.47 0.03
CA TYR A 30 -3.31 -0.48 0.48
C TYR A 30 -2.43 0.08 -0.63
N LEU A 31 -2.14 1.37 -0.55
CA LEU A 31 -0.93 1.98 -1.13
C LEU A 31 0.23 1.77 -0.16
N HIS A 32 1.31 1.14 -0.63
CA HIS A 32 2.53 0.94 0.17
C HIS A 32 3.48 2.10 -0.06
N VAL A 33 3.89 2.77 1.02
CA VAL A 33 4.84 3.89 1.01
C VAL A 33 6.15 3.40 1.62
N ILE A 34 7.24 3.43 0.85
CA ILE A 34 8.53 2.87 1.26
C ILE A 34 9.62 3.94 1.23
N ASN A 35 10.30 4.14 2.37
CA ASN A 35 11.48 4.99 2.45
C ASN A 35 12.74 4.22 2.04
N TRP A 36 13.02 4.21 0.74
CA TRP A 36 14.16 3.45 0.20
C TRP A 36 15.52 4.01 0.64
N ARG A 37 15.63 5.32 0.94
CA ARG A 37 16.89 5.93 1.40
C ARG A 37 17.24 5.43 2.79
N LYS A 38 16.27 5.44 3.70
CA LYS A 38 16.45 4.86 5.04
C LYS A 38 16.66 3.35 4.96
N ALA A 39 16.03 2.65 4.03
CA ALA A 39 16.29 1.23 3.81
C ALA A 39 17.75 0.97 3.40
N ALA A 40 18.35 1.84 2.57
CA ALA A 40 19.76 1.76 2.25
C ALA A 40 20.65 1.98 3.48
N GLU A 41 20.33 2.95 4.35
CA GLU A 41 21.05 3.17 5.61
C GLU A 41 20.96 1.95 6.55
N VAL A 42 19.78 1.33 6.66
CA VAL A 42 19.54 0.11 7.45
C VAL A 42 20.34 -1.08 6.89
N TYR A 43 20.43 -1.20 5.56
CA TYR A 43 21.26 -2.20 4.89
C TYR A 43 22.75 -1.99 5.21
N GLU A 44 23.27 -0.78 5.04
CA GLU A 44 24.68 -0.45 5.31
C GLU A 44 25.03 -0.62 6.80
N ALA A 45 24.05 -0.44 7.70
CA ALA A 45 24.20 -0.74 9.13
C ALA A 45 24.23 -2.25 9.45
N GLY A 46 24.06 -3.12 8.46
CA GLY A 46 24.07 -4.57 8.62
C GLY A 46 22.81 -5.15 9.28
N LYS A 47 21.72 -4.38 9.37
CA LYS A 47 20.44 -4.81 9.95
C LYS A 47 19.64 -5.65 8.95
N VAL A 48 20.24 -6.76 8.52
CA VAL A 48 19.69 -7.67 7.51
C VAL A 48 19.84 -9.13 7.94
N THR A 49 18.93 -9.95 7.46
CA THR A 49 19.01 -11.42 7.57
C THR A 49 19.36 -11.99 6.20
N MET A 50 20.31 -12.92 6.15
CA MET A 50 20.65 -13.62 4.92
C MET A 50 19.61 -14.73 4.64
N ILE A 51 18.95 -14.66 3.48
CA ILE A 51 18.01 -15.68 2.99
C ILE A 51 18.44 -16.05 1.58
N ASN A 52 18.82 -17.32 1.36
CA ASN A 52 19.34 -17.81 0.08
C ASN A 52 20.46 -16.91 -0.49
N ASP A 53 21.45 -16.55 0.34
CA ASP A 53 22.56 -15.64 -0.01
C ASP A 53 22.16 -14.21 -0.43
N HIS A 54 20.90 -13.82 -0.20
CA HIS A 54 20.44 -12.44 -0.37
C HIS A 54 20.27 -11.75 0.99
N PRO A 55 20.77 -10.50 1.15
CA PRO A 55 20.48 -9.69 2.33
C PRO A 55 19.03 -9.22 2.27
N VAL A 56 18.25 -9.55 3.29
CA VAL A 56 16.84 -9.21 3.40
C VAL A 56 16.61 -8.37 4.65
N ILE A 57 16.04 -7.17 4.48
CA ILE A 57 15.43 -6.42 5.58
C ILE A 57 14.11 -7.11 5.91
N THR A 58 13.98 -7.65 7.12
CA THR A 58 12.76 -8.34 7.55
C THR A 58 11.63 -7.32 7.74
N MET A 59 10.39 -7.80 7.75
CA MET A 59 9.24 -6.92 8.03
C MET A 59 9.34 -6.28 9.43
N GLU A 60 9.80 -7.04 10.43
CA GLU A 60 10.05 -6.55 11.78
C GLU A 60 11.04 -5.38 11.79
N THR A 61 12.21 -5.53 11.15
CA THR A 61 13.19 -4.45 11.01
C THR A 61 12.62 -3.27 10.21
N ALA A 62 11.86 -3.54 9.14
CA ALA A 62 11.24 -2.48 8.35
C ALA A 62 10.25 -1.64 9.16
N ILE A 63 9.50 -2.25 10.09
CA ILE A 63 8.57 -1.55 10.98
C ILE A 63 9.33 -0.79 12.07
N GLU A 64 10.29 -1.44 12.76
CA GLU A 64 11.11 -0.83 13.80
C GLU A 64 11.87 0.40 13.29
N GLU A 65 12.40 0.31 12.07
CA GLU A 65 13.13 1.38 11.41
C GLU A 65 12.21 2.34 10.64
N GLY A 66 10.88 2.21 10.69
CA GLY A 66 9.97 3.13 10.00
C GLY A 66 10.22 3.24 8.49
N LEU A 67 10.44 2.10 7.82
CA LEU A 67 10.73 2.02 6.39
C LEU A 67 9.47 1.91 5.54
N VAL A 68 8.37 1.39 6.11
CA VAL A 68 7.16 1.04 5.39
C VAL A 68 5.92 1.55 6.13
N TYR A 69 5.01 2.14 5.35
CA TYR A 69 3.71 2.63 5.80
C TYR A 69 2.65 2.24 4.79
N LEU A 70 1.41 2.08 5.24
CA LEU A 70 0.26 1.79 4.39
C LEU A 70 -0.69 2.98 4.37
N ILE A 71 -1.37 3.18 3.25
CA ILE A 71 -2.52 4.10 3.16
C ILE A 71 -3.67 3.28 2.60
N ALA A 72 -4.84 3.30 3.25
CA ALA A 72 -6.01 2.57 2.76
C ALA A 72 -6.43 3.11 1.38
N GLU A 73 -6.67 2.20 0.42
CA GLU A 73 -7.05 2.54 -0.96
C GLU A 73 -8.22 1.66 -1.45
N PRO A 74 -9.34 2.25 -1.89
CA PRO A 74 -10.45 1.52 -2.50
C PRO A 74 -10.22 1.31 -4.01
N LYS A 75 -10.68 0.23 -4.65
CA LYS A 75 -10.81 -1.14 -4.15
C LYS A 75 -10.06 -2.02 -5.14
N SER A 76 -9.10 -2.82 -4.66
CA SER A 76 -8.23 -3.59 -5.53
C SER A 76 -7.48 -2.72 -6.54
N PRO A 77 -6.85 -1.62 -6.08
CA PRO A 77 -6.23 -0.62 -6.93
C PRO A 77 -5.15 -1.23 -7.81
N HIS A 78 -4.89 -0.60 -8.97
CA HIS A 78 -3.95 -1.14 -9.95
C HIS A 78 -2.84 -0.16 -10.33
N GLY A 79 -3.15 0.91 -11.04
CA GLY A 79 -2.16 1.91 -11.45
C GLY A 79 -1.68 2.74 -10.26
N VAL A 80 -0.38 3.07 -10.23
CA VAL A 80 0.22 4.03 -9.29
C VAL A 80 1.21 4.89 -10.08
N ASP A 81 0.84 6.14 -10.32
CA ASP A 81 1.62 7.08 -11.11
C ASP A 81 2.04 8.27 -10.24
N VAL A 82 3.23 8.81 -10.47
CA VAL A 82 3.74 9.99 -9.74
C VAL A 82 3.73 11.19 -10.68
N SER A 83 3.24 12.33 -10.22
CA SER A 83 3.25 13.56 -11.00
C SER A 83 4.68 13.97 -11.35
N PRO A 84 4.93 14.65 -12.50
CA PRO A 84 6.29 15.03 -12.91
C PRO A 84 7.03 15.94 -11.93
N ASP A 85 6.30 16.67 -11.08
CA ASP A 85 6.87 17.52 -10.02
C ASP A 85 7.08 16.78 -8.69
N GLY A 86 6.72 15.48 -8.62
CA GLY A 86 6.88 14.62 -7.46
C GLY A 86 5.92 14.90 -6.31
N LYS A 87 4.95 15.80 -6.49
CA LYS A 87 4.06 16.23 -5.38
C LYS A 87 2.86 15.33 -5.18
N TYR A 88 2.40 14.65 -6.23
CA TYR A 88 1.18 13.88 -6.20
C TYR A 88 1.40 12.44 -6.65
N ILE A 89 0.66 11.52 -6.03
CA ILE A 89 0.63 10.10 -6.38
C ILE A 89 -0.80 9.77 -6.76
N VAL A 90 -1.03 9.36 -8.01
CA VAL A 90 -2.35 9.03 -8.55
C VAL A 90 -2.50 7.52 -8.54
N VAL A 91 -3.53 7.03 -7.85
CA VAL A 91 -3.86 5.62 -7.77
C VAL A 91 -5.19 5.36 -8.48
N GLY A 92 -5.19 4.42 -9.42
CA GLY A 92 -6.41 4.01 -10.12
C GLY A 92 -7.17 2.95 -9.31
N GLY A 93 -8.41 3.25 -8.94
CA GLY A 93 -9.22 2.44 -8.02
C GLY A 93 -9.68 1.08 -8.54
N LYS A 94 -9.48 0.74 -9.82
CA LYS A 94 -9.90 -0.52 -10.51
C LYS A 94 -11.39 -0.85 -10.31
N LEU A 95 -11.73 -1.50 -9.20
CA LEU A 95 -13.12 -1.85 -8.85
C LEU A 95 -13.84 -0.67 -8.19
N ASP A 96 -13.10 0.33 -7.73
CA ASP A 96 -13.63 1.64 -7.41
C ASP A 96 -13.68 2.55 -8.64
N THR A 97 -14.69 3.41 -8.68
CA THR A 97 -14.98 4.33 -9.80
C THR A 97 -14.14 5.61 -9.78
N GLN A 98 -13.29 5.78 -8.77
CA GLN A 98 -12.45 6.96 -8.59
C GLN A 98 -10.99 6.64 -8.91
N ALA A 99 -10.25 7.69 -9.27
CA ALA A 99 -8.83 7.75 -9.02
C ALA A 99 -8.56 8.60 -7.77
N SER A 100 -7.74 8.08 -6.87
CA SER A 100 -7.30 8.77 -5.66
C SER A 100 -6.00 9.51 -5.95
N VAL A 101 -5.96 10.82 -5.66
CA VAL A 101 -4.75 11.64 -5.78
C VAL A 101 -4.24 11.93 -4.38
N TYR A 102 -3.11 11.34 -4.01
CA TYR A 102 -2.43 11.55 -2.75
C TYR A 102 -1.41 12.68 -2.84
N SER A 103 -1.19 13.39 -1.74
CA SER A 103 -0.18 14.45 -1.64
C SER A 103 1.05 13.93 -0.89
N PHE A 104 2.21 13.99 -1.52
CA PHE A 104 3.48 13.57 -0.89
C PHE A 104 3.76 14.36 0.39
N GLU A 105 3.53 15.68 0.38
CA GLU A 105 3.69 16.54 1.56
C GLU A 105 2.84 16.08 2.75
N LYS A 106 1.57 15.72 2.49
CA LYS A 106 0.64 15.24 3.51
C LYS A 106 1.05 13.89 4.07
N ILE A 107 1.49 12.97 3.20
CA ILE A 107 2.02 11.66 3.61
C ILE A 107 3.22 11.86 4.54
N MET A 108 4.16 12.73 4.18
CA MET A 108 5.32 13.03 5.03
C MET A 108 4.91 13.64 6.37
N ALA A 109 3.97 14.57 6.37
CA ALA A 109 3.44 15.17 7.59
C ALA A 109 2.74 14.14 8.50
N ALA A 110 1.98 13.20 7.92
CA ALA A 110 1.34 12.12 8.68
C ALA A 110 2.37 11.15 9.30
N ILE A 111 3.42 10.82 8.55
CA ILE A 111 4.54 10.00 9.05
C ILE A 111 5.26 10.71 10.20
N GLU A 112 5.53 12.01 10.08
CA GLU A 112 6.18 12.80 11.12
C GLU A 112 5.32 12.94 12.38
N ALA A 113 4.00 13.11 12.21
CA ALA A 113 3.06 13.22 13.31
C ALA A 113 2.89 11.90 14.09
N GLY A 114 3.09 10.74 13.43
CA GLY A 114 3.02 9.42 14.07
C GLY A 114 1.61 8.97 14.52
N ASN A 115 0.57 9.74 14.20
CA ASN A 115 -0.82 9.44 14.55
C ASN A 115 -1.44 8.54 13.49
N PHE A 116 -1.13 7.25 13.52
CA PHE A 116 -1.65 6.26 12.58
C PHE A 116 -3.06 5.78 12.98
N ALA A 117 -3.89 5.45 11.99
CA ALA A 117 -5.25 4.93 12.18
C ALA A 117 -5.28 3.52 12.78
N GLY A 118 -4.17 2.80 12.68
CA GLY A 118 -3.99 1.45 13.21
C GLY A 118 -2.77 0.78 12.59
N THR A 119 -2.74 -0.55 12.67
CA THR A 119 -1.74 -1.37 11.99
C THR A 119 -2.42 -2.47 11.19
N ASP A 120 -1.77 -2.94 10.14
CA ASP A 120 -2.18 -4.16 9.46
C ASP A 120 -1.91 -5.41 10.33
N PRO A 121 -2.31 -6.62 9.89
CA PRO A 121 -2.05 -7.85 10.63
C PRO A 121 -0.57 -8.18 10.88
N TYR A 122 0.36 -7.52 10.20
CA TYR A 122 1.81 -7.69 10.35
C TYR A 122 2.46 -6.58 11.20
N GLY A 123 1.68 -5.59 11.65
CA GLY A 123 2.15 -4.48 12.47
C GLY A 123 2.57 -3.24 11.69
N ILE A 124 2.36 -3.20 10.36
CA ILE A 124 2.71 -2.04 9.54
C ILE A 124 1.75 -0.89 9.85
N PRO A 125 2.24 0.33 10.18
CA PRO A 125 1.37 1.46 10.47
C PRO A 125 0.54 1.88 9.26
N VAL A 126 -0.74 2.16 9.50
CA VAL A 126 -1.71 2.60 8.48
C VAL A 126 -2.03 4.08 8.68
N ILE A 127 -1.66 4.90 7.71
CA ILE A 127 -2.04 6.31 7.61
C ILE A 127 -3.51 6.39 7.18
N ALA A 128 -4.31 7.23 7.85
CA ALA A 128 -5.68 7.45 7.44
C ALA A 128 -5.72 8.11 6.06
N MET A 129 -6.60 7.66 5.18
CA MET A 129 -6.70 8.19 3.81
C MET A 129 -6.93 9.70 3.80
N GLU A 130 -7.76 10.22 4.72
CA GLU A 130 -8.05 11.65 4.88
C GLU A 130 -6.82 12.51 5.20
N ASP A 131 -5.85 11.94 5.93
CA ASP A 131 -4.61 12.62 6.28
C ASP A 131 -3.64 12.70 5.10
N ALA A 132 -3.74 11.81 4.11
CA ALA A 132 -2.82 11.73 2.98
C ALA A 132 -3.41 12.26 1.66
N ILE A 133 -4.73 12.20 1.49
CA ILE A 133 -5.37 12.45 0.20
C ILE A 133 -5.42 13.95 -0.14
N HIS A 134 -5.19 14.27 -1.41
CA HIS A 134 -5.41 15.58 -1.98
C HIS A 134 -6.84 15.71 -2.50
N VAL A 135 -7.27 14.76 -3.34
CA VAL A 135 -8.61 14.73 -3.95
C VAL A 135 -8.93 13.33 -4.51
N GLN A 136 -10.20 13.02 -4.72
CA GLN A 136 -10.65 11.91 -5.57
C GLN A 136 -11.33 12.43 -6.82
N VAL A 137 -11.05 11.81 -7.96
CA VAL A 137 -11.61 12.18 -9.26
C VAL A 137 -12.41 11.02 -9.81
N ALA A 138 -13.68 11.28 -10.13
CA ALA A 138 -14.55 10.28 -10.74
C ALA A 138 -14.12 10.01 -12.18
N LEU A 139 -13.76 8.77 -12.48
CA LEU A 139 -13.40 8.30 -13.81
C LEU A 139 -14.44 7.33 -14.39
N GLY A 140 -15.26 6.73 -13.52
CA GLY A 140 -16.16 5.62 -13.87
C GLY A 140 -15.43 4.28 -13.81
N LEU A 141 -16.13 3.20 -14.13
CA LEU A 141 -15.51 1.88 -14.24
C LEU A 141 -14.74 1.79 -15.55
N GLY A 142 -13.43 1.58 -15.45
CA GLY A 142 -12.60 1.20 -16.59
C GLY A 142 -12.84 -0.26 -17.00
N PRO A 143 -12.37 -0.68 -18.18
CA PRO A 143 -12.38 -2.10 -18.55
C PRO A 143 -11.59 -2.92 -17.52
N LEU A 144 -12.22 -3.96 -16.98
CA LEU A 144 -11.55 -4.99 -16.20
C LEU A 144 -10.72 -5.86 -17.16
N HIS A 145 -9.58 -6.37 -16.68
CA HIS A 145 -8.61 -7.11 -17.50
C HIS A 145 -9.24 -8.34 -18.19
#